data_AF-A0A843ENX1-F1
#
_entry.id   AF-A0A843ENX1-F1
#
_cell.length_a   1.000
_cell.length_b   1.000
_cell.length_c   1.000
_cell.angle_alpha   90.00
_cell.angle_beta   90.00
_cell.angle_gamma   90.00
#
_symmetry.space_group_name_H-M   'P 1'
#
loop_
_entity.id
_entity.type
_entity.pdbx_description
1 polymer ?
#
loop_
_entity_poly.entity_id
_entity_poly.type
_entity_poly.pdbx_seq_one_letter_code
_entity_poly.pdbx_strand_id
1 'polypeptide(L)'
;MIFKSISEDLNISKNDFFYLFILTVFSILITYTLISFNQVLGIYCSDVFIYLSNSLVFAGYQSSILYLYLSPVICILTAILFKLGFLSEASLYLVTGVFCIFANIGIYVLLKNKFSSLLSICGAFLFGSFSLTLLWWANGTLDVPAVALSIWTIIFTILAVDNDSKYYKIAIPLFVLAVFTRYTALFLLPLILLYYLSKHDFFTNLDLLIRSRQEFSKKLKSYIKSEEFRNILKSCAIAFVLLVLFSATILAYGSNLSFITQSSTFASGSKGEVIDNAYTTDTFFYLHDFPNFLYSDYVSFDNVIPILNGSNPMSFFLIGLF
;
A
#
# COMPACT_ATOMS: atom_id res chain seq x y z
N MET A 1 -7.33 -6.68 -31.67
CA MET A 1 -7.32 -7.97 -30.94
C MET A 1 -6.57 -7.86 -29.62
N ILE A 2 -6.77 -6.73 -28.91
CA ILE A 2 -6.14 -6.37 -27.63
C ILE A 2 -7.34 -6.28 -26.68
N PHE A 3 -7.29 -7.02 -25.57
CA PHE A 3 -8.41 -7.32 -24.66
C PHE A 3 -9.36 -8.43 -25.12
N LYS A 4 -8.89 -9.68 -25.01
CA LYS A 4 -9.68 -10.65 -24.24
C LYS A 4 -10.03 -9.95 -22.91
N SER A 5 -11.31 -9.92 -22.52
CA SER A 5 -11.77 -8.92 -21.56
C SER A 5 -10.95 -9.03 -20.25
N ILE A 6 -10.42 -7.92 -19.71
CA ILE A 6 -9.67 -7.94 -18.43
C ILE A 6 -10.49 -8.66 -17.34
N SER A 7 -11.81 -8.59 -17.42
CA SER A 7 -12.74 -9.36 -16.59
C SER A 7 -12.54 -10.87 -16.66
N GLU A 8 -12.29 -11.45 -17.84
CA GLU A 8 -11.99 -12.88 -17.96
C GLU A 8 -10.67 -13.23 -17.27
N ASP A 9 -9.63 -12.43 -17.49
CA ASP A 9 -8.32 -12.65 -16.87
C ASP A 9 -8.37 -12.46 -15.35
N LEU A 10 -9.28 -11.61 -14.85
CA LEU A 10 -9.59 -11.40 -13.42
C LEU A 10 -10.60 -12.41 -12.84
N ASN A 11 -11.04 -13.41 -13.61
CA ASN A 11 -12.05 -14.39 -13.18
C ASN A 11 -13.37 -13.75 -12.68
N ILE A 12 -13.80 -12.68 -13.36
CA ILE A 12 -15.04 -11.92 -13.08
C ILE A 12 -16.13 -12.38 -14.03
N SER A 13 -17.14 -13.06 -13.48
CA SER A 13 -18.35 -13.48 -14.16
C SER A 13 -19.40 -12.37 -14.26
N LYS A 14 -20.50 -12.60 -15.01
CA LYS A 14 -21.61 -11.63 -15.09
C LYS A 14 -22.24 -11.33 -13.72
N ASN A 15 -22.34 -12.31 -12.85
CA ASN A 15 -22.92 -12.13 -11.51
C ASN A 15 -22.01 -11.29 -10.61
N ASP A 16 -20.70 -11.32 -10.84
CA ASP A 16 -19.72 -10.52 -10.09
C ASP A 16 -19.91 -9.01 -10.29
N PHE A 17 -20.44 -8.58 -11.45
CA PHE A 17 -20.77 -7.17 -11.66
C PHE A 17 -21.85 -6.67 -10.70
N PHE A 18 -22.83 -7.50 -10.35
CA PHE A 18 -23.86 -7.14 -9.38
C PHE A 18 -23.26 -7.00 -7.98
N TYR A 19 -22.39 -7.93 -7.57
CA TYR A 19 -21.68 -7.85 -6.28
C TYR A 19 -20.74 -6.64 -6.21
N LEU A 20 -19.99 -6.36 -7.28
CA LEU A 20 -19.14 -5.18 -7.39
C LEU A 20 -19.95 -3.89 -7.33
N PHE A 21 -21.13 -3.84 -7.95
CA PHE A 21 -22.04 -2.70 -7.85
C PHE A 21 -22.49 -2.47 -6.42
N ILE A 22 -22.98 -3.51 -5.73
CA ILE A 22 -23.38 -3.42 -4.31
C ILE A 22 -22.21 -2.93 -3.45
N LEU A 23 -21.03 -3.52 -3.63
CA LEU A 23 -19.83 -3.17 -2.88
C LEU A 23 -19.42 -1.71 -3.13
N THR A 24 -19.56 -1.24 -4.36
CA THR A 24 -19.26 0.16 -4.72
C THR A 24 -20.23 1.10 -4.04
N VAL A 25 -21.54 0.81 -4.06
CA VAL A 25 -22.55 1.61 -3.36
C VAL A 25 -22.26 1.67 -1.86
N PHE A 26 -22.00 0.52 -1.23
CA PHE A 26 -21.59 0.44 0.17
C PHE A 26 -20.36 1.30 0.48
N SER A 27 -19.31 1.20 -0.35
CA SER A 27 -18.06 1.94 -0.17
C SER A 27 -18.24 3.46 -0.38
N ILE A 28 -19.14 3.86 -1.28
CA ILE A 28 -19.51 5.27 -1.48
C ILE A 28 -20.24 5.80 -0.24
N LEU A 29 -21.19 5.04 0.31
CA LEU A 29 -21.95 5.45 1.51
C LEU A 29 -21.04 5.63 2.72
N ILE A 30 -20.10 4.70 2.96
CA ILE A 30 -19.10 4.82 4.02
C ILE A 30 -18.22 6.03 3.78
N THR A 31 -17.67 6.18 2.57
CA THR A 31 -16.83 7.33 2.21
C THR A 31 -17.55 8.63 2.48
N TYR A 32 -18.79 8.79 2.00
CA TYR A 32 -19.58 10.00 2.22
C TYR A 32 -19.81 10.30 3.70
N THR A 33 -20.17 9.27 4.48
CA THR A 33 -20.41 9.39 5.92
C THR A 33 -19.15 9.85 6.65
N LEU A 34 -18.01 9.24 6.34
CA LEU A 34 -16.74 9.55 6.99
C LEU A 34 -16.17 10.90 6.56
N ILE A 35 -16.33 11.31 5.29
CA ILE A 35 -15.97 12.67 4.87
C ILE A 35 -16.80 13.68 5.65
N SER A 36 -18.12 13.49 5.74
CA SER A 36 -19.01 14.39 6.47
C SER A 36 -18.64 14.46 7.96
N PHE A 37 -18.29 13.32 8.55
CA PHE A 37 -17.83 13.24 9.93
C PHE A 37 -16.50 13.97 10.15
N ASN A 38 -15.52 13.77 9.26
CA ASN A 38 -14.21 14.44 9.33
C ASN A 38 -14.33 15.95 9.13
N GLN A 39 -15.28 16.43 8.32
CA GLN A 39 -15.55 17.87 8.17
C GLN A 39 -16.11 18.50 9.46
N VAL A 40 -16.87 17.76 10.26
CA VAL A 40 -17.41 18.25 11.54
C VAL A 40 -16.34 18.20 12.64
N LEU A 41 -15.56 17.12 12.69
CA LEU A 41 -14.46 16.99 13.64
C LEU A 41 -13.28 17.93 13.33
N GLY A 42 -13.07 18.25 12.05
CA GLY A 42 -11.86 18.86 11.55
C GLY A 42 -10.70 17.86 11.42
N ILE A 43 -9.50 18.39 11.16
CA ILE A 43 -8.31 17.59 10.91
C ILE A 43 -7.81 16.94 12.20
N TYR A 44 -8.03 15.64 12.32
CA TYR A 44 -7.61 14.82 13.47
C TYR A 44 -6.11 14.51 13.49
N CYS A 45 -5.50 14.29 12.32
CA CYS A 45 -4.09 13.91 12.21
C CYS A 45 -3.25 15.07 11.67
N SER A 46 -2.19 15.45 12.38
CA SER A 46 -1.31 16.58 12.02
C SER A 46 -0.72 16.47 10.61
N ASP A 47 -0.45 15.24 10.15
CA ASP A 47 0.15 14.99 8.83
C ASP A 47 -0.73 15.49 7.68
N VAL A 48 -2.05 15.53 7.89
CA VAL A 48 -3.02 16.00 6.89
C VAL A 48 -2.79 17.49 6.55
N PHE A 49 -2.41 18.32 7.53
CA PHE A 49 -2.06 19.72 7.27
C PHE A 49 -0.85 19.83 6.33
N ILE A 50 0.13 18.94 6.49
CA ILE A 50 1.31 18.89 5.62
C ILE A 50 0.90 18.49 4.20
N TYR A 51 0.02 17.51 4.04
CA TYR A 51 -0.48 17.09 2.73
C TYR A 51 -1.28 18.19 2.03
N LEU A 52 -2.16 18.89 2.75
CA LEU A 52 -2.90 20.03 2.21
C LEU A 52 -1.97 21.17 1.80
N SER A 53 -0.99 21.51 2.64
CA SER A 53 0.02 22.51 2.32
C SER A 53 0.82 22.16 1.06
N ASN A 54 1.31 20.93 0.96
CA ASN A 54 2.02 20.47 -0.24
C ASN A 54 1.14 20.53 -1.49
N SER A 55 -0.15 20.20 -1.33
CA SER A 55 -1.13 20.28 -2.42
C SER A 55 -1.37 21.73 -2.88
N LEU A 56 -1.40 22.70 -1.95
CA LEU A 56 -1.49 24.13 -2.28
C LEU A 56 -0.28 24.60 -3.08
N VAL A 57 0.92 24.21 -2.67
CA VAL A 57 2.17 24.53 -3.36
C VAL A 57 2.17 23.95 -4.78
N PHE A 58 1.78 22.68 -4.95
CA PHE A 58 1.64 22.06 -6.28
C PHE A 58 0.53 22.70 -7.13
N ALA A 59 -0.48 23.28 -6.50
CA ALA A 59 -1.52 24.05 -7.17
C ALA A 59 -1.06 25.46 -7.62
N GLY A 60 0.10 25.92 -7.14
CA GLY A 60 0.68 27.23 -7.45
C GLY A 60 0.38 28.32 -6.42
N TYR A 61 -0.19 27.96 -5.27
CA TYR A 61 -0.43 28.89 -4.17
C TYR A 61 0.81 29.00 -3.27
N GLN A 62 0.94 30.13 -2.59
CA GLN A 62 1.95 30.30 -1.54
C GLN A 62 1.55 29.51 -0.30
N SER A 63 2.50 28.78 0.28
CA SER A 63 2.33 28.13 1.58
C SER A 63 3.50 28.48 2.50
N SER A 64 3.25 28.49 3.80
CA SER A 64 4.25 28.74 4.84
C SER A 64 5.23 27.57 5.04
N ILE A 65 4.92 26.38 4.51
CA ILE A 65 5.79 25.20 4.61
C ILE A 65 6.72 25.15 3.40
N LEU A 66 8.03 25.32 3.66
CA LEU A 66 9.09 25.40 2.64
C LEU A 66 9.56 24.06 2.08
N TYR A 67 9.26 22.94 2.76
CA TYR A 67 9.82 21.63 2.41
C TYR A 67 8.74 20.58 2.17
N LEU A 68 8.85 19.88 1.04
CA LEU A 68 8.02 18.73 0.69
C LEU A 68 8.49 17.49 1.44
N TYR A 69 8.02 17.30 2.68
CA TYR A 69 8.50 16.22 3.54
C TYR A 69 8.05 14.80 3.11
N LEU A 70 7.05 14.66 2.23
CA LEU A 70 6.30 13.40 2.04
C LEU A 70 5.94 13.10 0.58
N SER A 71 5.44 11.88 0.35
CA SER A 71 5.18 11.33 -0.97
C SER A 71 4.21 12.15 -1.82
N PRO A 72 4.53 12.40 -3.10
CA PRO A 72 3.86 13.43 -3.89
C PRO A 72 2.52 13.00 -4.51
N VAL A 73 2.21 11.70 -4.61
CA VAL A 73 1.08 11.22 -5.44
C VAL A 73 -0.26 11.81 -5.00
N ILE A 74 -0.64 11.65 -3.73
CA ILE A 74 -1.93 12.14 -3.22
C ILE A 74 -1.98 13.67 -3.21
N CYS A 75 -0.85 14.32 -2.91
CA CYS A 75 -0.75 15.77 -2.91
C CYS A 75 -0.93 16.36 -4.31
N ILE A 76 -0.35 15.73 -5.35
CA ILE A 76 -0.53 16.15 -6.75
C ILE A 76 -1.98 15.97 -7.19
N LEU A 77 -2.60 14.84 -6.86
CA LEU A 77 -4.01 14.59 -7.20
C LEU A 77 -4.95 15.61 -6.53
N THR A 78 -4.68 15.95 -5.28
CA THR A 78 -5.42 16.99 -4.55
C THR A 78 -5.19 18.37 -5.15
N ALA A 79 -3.96 18.68 -5.58
CA ALA A 79 -3.61 19.93 -6.24
C ALA A 79 -4.37 20.12 -7.57
N ILE A 80 -4.67 19.05 -8.30
CA ILE A 80 -5.51 19.11 -9.49
C ILE A 80 -6.91 19.63 -9.12
N LEU A 81 -7.52 19.13 -8.03
CA LEU A 81 -8.81 19.62 -7.55
C LEU A 81 -8.75 21.09 -7.11
N PHE A 82 -7.66 21.50 -6.46
CA PHE A 82 -7.44 22.90 -6.10
C PHE A 82 -7.36 23.81 -7.32
N LYS A 83 -6.68 23.38 -8.39
CA LYS A 83 -6.64 24.13 -9.66
C LYS A 83 -8.00 24.19 -10.36
N LEU A 84 -8.88 23.22 -10.12
CA LEU A 84 -10.27 23.22 -10.60
C LEU A 84 -11.21 24.09 -9.74
N GLY A 85 -10.70 24.72 -8.68
CA GLY A 85 -11.46 25.64 -7.82
C GLY A 85 -12.00 25.03 -6.52
N PHE A 86 -11.76 23.73 -6.27
CA PHE A 86 -12.22 23.06 -5.05
C PHE A 86 -11.20 23.22 -3.92
N LEU A 87 -11.01 24.44 -3.42
CA LEU A 87 -10.03 24.76 -2.38
C LEU A 87 -10.57 24.44 -0.98
N SER A 88 -10.48 23.18 -0.56
CA SER A 88 -11.01 22.70 0.72
C SER A 88 -10.28 21.43 1.17
N GLU A 89 -10.21 21.19 2.49
CA GLU A 89 -9.79 19.90 3.05
C GLU A 89 -10.63 18.72 2.51
N ALA A 90 -11.88 18.98 2.14
CA ALA A 90 -12.76 18.01 1.51
C ALA A 90 -12.17 17.43 0.22
N SER A 91 -11.36 18.19 -0.51
CA SER A 91 -10.71 17.71 -1.73
C SER A 91 -9.71 16.60 -1.44
N LEU A 92 -8.95 16.70 -0.34
CA LEU A 92 -8.04 15.65 0.09
C LEU A 92 -8.83 14.42 0.60
N TYR A 93 -9.90 14.66 1.36
CA TYR A 93 -10.77 13.58 1.82
C TYR A 93 -11.45 12.83 0.66
N LEU A 94 -11.85 13.55 -0.40
CA LEU A 94 -12.39 12.95 -1.62
C LEU A 94 -11.34 12.11 -2.35
N VAL A 95 -10.13 12.63 -2.55
CA VAL A 95 -9.04 11.89 -3.20
C VAL A 95 -8.74 10.61 -2.42
N THR A 96 -8.53 10.70 -1.11
CA THR A 96 -8.25 9.53 -0.27
C THR A 96 -9.43 8.57 -0.21
N GLY A 97 -10.68 9.06 -0.18
CA GLY A 97 -11.89 8.25 -0.23
C GLY A 97 -12.05 7.46 -1.53
N VAL A 98 -11.70 8.05 -2.68
CA VAL A 98 -11.68 7.33 -3.97
C VAL A 98 -10.71 6.14 -3.90
N PHE A 99 -9.53 6.33 -3.31
CA PHE A 99 -8.60 5.22 -3.10
C PHE A 99 -9.13 4.16 -2.13
N CYS A 100 -9.91 4.54 -1.11
CA CYS A 100 -10.52 3.57 -0.20
C CYS A 100 -11.56 2.69 -0.93
N ILE A 101 -12.40 3.30 -1.78
CA ILE A 101 -13.32 2.55 -2.65
C ILE A 101 -12.52 1.61 -3.57
N PHE A 102 -11.44 2.13 -4.17
CA PHE A 102 -10.56 1.35 -5.03
C PHE A 102 -9.89 0.18 -4.30
N ALA A 103 -9.48 0.37 -3.03
CA ALA A 103 -8.95 -0.70 -2.19
C ALA A 103 -9.99 -1.80 -1.94
N ASN A 104 -11.22 -1.41 -1.60
CA ASN A 104 -12.27 -2.36 -1.26
C ASN A 104 -12.70 -3.22 -2.47
N ILE A 105 -12.82 -2.59 -3.64
CA ILE A 105 -13.00 -3.30 -4.91
C ILE A 105 -11.80 -4.21 -5.20
N GLY A 106 -10.58 -3.74 -4.95
CA GLY A 106 -9.36 -4.53 -5.10
C GLY A 106 -9.38 -5.80 -4.24
N ILE A 107 -9.79 -5.70 -2.97
CA ILE A 107 -9.92 -6.87 -2.09
C ILE A 107 -10.92 -7.87 -2.65
N TYR A 108 -12.09 -7.44 -3.14
CA TYR A 108 -13.04 -8.32 -3.79
C TYR A 108 -12.38 -9.10 -4.94
N VAL A 109 -11.72 -8.38 -5.85
CA VAL A 109 -11.07 -8.96 -7.02
C VAL A 109 -9.96 -9.93 -6.62
N LEU A 110 -9.14 -9.56 -5.64
CA LEU A 110 -8.06 -10.40 -5.13
C LEU A 110 -8.60 -11.71 -4.54
N LEU A 111 -9.67 -11.63 -3.73
CA LEU A 111 -10.32 -12.80 -3.13
C LEU A 111 -11.02 -13.66 -4.19
N LYS A 112 -11.57 -13.06 -5.26
CA LYS A 112 -12.28 -13.77 -6.33
C LYS A 112 -11.40 -14.78 -7.07
N ASN A 113 -10.08 -14.58 -7.04
CA ASN A 113 -9.10 -15.53 -7.59
C ASN A 113 -9.07 -16.87 -6.85
N LYS A 114 -9.54 -16.95 -5.59
CA LYS A 114 -9.50 -18.16 -4.76
C LYS A 114 -10.85 -18.59 -4.20
N PHE A 115 -11.81 -17.66 -4.08
CA PHE A 115 -13.08 -17.91 -3.42
C PHE A 115 -14.30 -17.69 -4.34
N SER A 116 -15.47 -18.14 -3.89
CA SER A 116 -16.75 -17.87 -4.55
C SER A 116 -17.12 -16.38 -4.43
N SER A 117 -17.94 -15.87 -5.35
CA SER A 117 -18.36 -14.46 -5.36
C SER A 117 -18.95 -13.99 -4.04
N LEU A 118 -19.74 -14.85 -3.38
CA LEU A 118 -20.35 -14.57 -2.08
C LEU A 118 -19.28 -14.43 -0.98
N LEU A 119 -18.29 -15.31 -0.94
CA LEU A 119 -17.20 -15.20 0.04
C LEU A 119 -16.31 -13.98 -0.23
N SER A 120 -16.07 -13.67 -1.51
CA SER A 120 -15.31 -12.48 -1.91
C SER A 120 -15.99 -11.17 -1.51
N ILE A 121 -17.32 -11.05 -1.68
CA ILE A 121 -18.05 -9.84 -1.23
C ILE A 121 -18.09 -9.75 0.30
N CYS A 122 -18.30 -10.86 1.01
CA CYS A 122 -18.24 -10.87 2.47
C CYS A 122 -16.85 -10.43 2.97
N GLY A 123 -15.77 -10.93 2.36
CA GLY A 123 -14.41 -10.52 2.71
C GLY A 123 -14.13 -9.04 2.43
N ALA A 124 -14.65 -8.49 1.33
CA ALA A 124 -14.55 -7.07 1.04
C ALA A 124 -15.36 -6.22 2.04
N PHE A 125 -16.58 -6.62 2.40
CA PHE A 125 -17.33 -5.94 3.46
C PHE A 125 -16.61 -5.97 4.80
N LEU A 126 -16.01 -7.09 5.18
CA LEU A 126 -15.20 -7.17 6.40
C LEU A 126 -14.03 -6.20 6.35
N PHE A 127 -13.26 -6.18 5.25
CA PHE A 127 -12.16 -5.25 5.07
C PHE A 127 -12.59 -3.78 5.23
N GLY A 128 -13.69 -3.39 4.57
CA GLY A 128 -14.25 -2.04 4.65
C GLY A 128 -14.95 -1.70 5.97
N SER A 129 -15.19 -2.68 6.84
CA SER A 129 -15.86 -2.50 8.14
C SER A 129 -14.92 -2.67 9.34
N PHE A 130 -13.67 -3.09 9.13
CA PHE A 130 -12.71 -3.18 10.22
C PHE A 130 -12.47 -1.79 10.82
N SER A 131 -12.47 -1.73 12.16
CA SER A 131 -12.26 -0.48 12.90
C SER A 131 -10.98 0.23 12.48
N LEU A 132 -9.90 -0.51 12.26
CA LEU A 132 -8.63 0.04 11.79
C LEU A 132 -8.76 0.65 10.39
N THR A 133 -9.44 -0.02 9.46
CA THR A 133 -9.63 0.53 8.11
C THR A 133 -10.52 1.78 8.17
N LEU A 134 -11.63 1.73 8.91
CA LEU A 134 -12.56 2.84 9.08
C LEU A 134 -11.91 4.07 9.73
N LEU A 135 -11.00 3.87 10.69
CA LEU A 135 -10.25 4.95 11.34
C LEU A 135 -9.44 5.78 10.33
N TRP A 136 -8.89 5.13 9.31
CA TRP A 136 -8.05 5.75 8.28
C TRP A 136 -8.78 5.96 6.94
N TRP A 137 -10.08 5.70 6.90
CA TRP A 137 -10.86 5.77 5.66
C TRP A 137 -11.30 7.21 5.37
N ALA A 138 -10.93 7.73 4.21
CA ALA A 138 -11.30 9.07 3.72
C ALA A 138 -11.01 10.21 4.72
N ASN A 139 -9.98 10.06 5.58
CA ASN A 139 -9.59 11.05 6.58
C ASN A 139 -8.40 11.93 6.14
N GLY A 140 -7.96 11.76 4.90
CA GLY A 140 -6.87 12.52 4.31
C GLY A 140 -5.47 11.96 4.53
N THR A 141 -5.30 10.85 5.26
CA THR A 141 -3.99 10.20 5.40
C THR A 141 -3.63 9.32 4.21
N LEU A 142 -2.35 8.95 4.13
CA LEU A 142 -1.79 8.19 3.00
C LEU A 142 -1.83 6.68 3.20
N ASP A 143 -2.25 6.19 4.38
CA ASP A 143 -2.26 4.78 4.76
C ASP A 143 -3.09 3.93 3.79
N VAL A 144 -4.41 4.17 3.75
CA VAL A 144 -5.33 3.41 2.89
C VAL A 144 -5.06 3.61 1.41
N PRO A 145 -4.71 4.82 0.91
CA PRO A 145 -4.27 4.98 -0.47
C PRO A 145 -3.06 4.15 -0.87
N ALA A 146 -2.04 4.03 0.00
CA ALA A 146 -0.90 3.15 -0.24
C ALA A 146 -1.30 1.67 -0.25
N VAL A 147 -2.20 1.26 0.66
CA VAL A 147 -2.77 -0.09 0.70
C VAL A 147 -3.55 -0.40 -0.58
N ALA A 148 -4.37 0.54 -1.07
CA ALA A 148 -5.11 0.40 -2.31
C ALA A 148 -4.18 0.07 -3.48
N LEU A 149 -3.16 0.90 -3.70
CA LEU A 149 -2.19 0.70 -4.78
C LEU A 149 -1.40 -0.60 -4.60
N SER A 150 -1.11 -0.99 -3.36
CA SER A 150 -0.43 -2.26 -3.05
C SER A 150 -1.28 -3.48 -3.42
N ILE A 151 -2.58 -3.48 -3.08
CA ILE A 151 -3.52 -4.55 -3.45
C ILE A 151 -3.56 -4.72 -4.97
N TRP A 152 -3.72 -3.62 -5.71
CA TRP A 152 -3.76 -3.67 -7.17
C TRP A 152 -2.42 -4.08 -7.78
N THR A 153 -1.30 -3.67 -7.18
CA THR A 153 0.03 -4.15 -7.56
C THR A 153 0.12 -5.68 -7.43
N ILE A 154 -0.38 -6.25 -6.33
CA ILE A 154 -0.42 -7.71 -6.12
C ILE A 154 -1.28 -8.38 -7.19
N ILE A 155 -2.50 -7.87 -7.43
CA ILE A 155 -3.42 -8.42 -8.44
C ILE A 155 -2.74 -8.46 -9.81
N PHE A 156 -2.19 -7.34 -10.28
CA PHE A 156 -1.55 -7.29 -11.59
C PHE A 156 -0.24 -8.09 -11.65
N THR A 157 0.46 -8.27 -10.53
CA THR A 157 1.62 -9.17 -10.46
C THR A 157 1.19 -10.61 -10.63
N ILE A 158 0.12 -11.05 -9.95
CA ILE A 158 -0.46 -12.40 -10.13
C ILE A 158 -0.84 -12.61 -11.59
N LEU A 159 -1.55 -11.66 -12.21
CA LEU A 159 -1.91 -11.76 -13.64
C LEU A 159 -0.68 -11.79 -14.56
N ALA A 160 0.37 -11.03 -14.23
CA ALA A 160 1.58 -10.96 -15.05
C ALA A 160 2.36 -12.28 -15.06
N VAL A 161 2.43 -12.93 -13.90
CA VAL A 161 3.17 -14.19 -13.71
C VAL A 161 2.34 -15.39 -14.16
N ASP A 162 1.07 -15.47 -13.76
CA ASP A 162 0.26 -16.67 -13.97
C ASP A 162 -0.43 -16.69 -15.35
N ASN A 163 -0.76 -15.52 -15.93
CA ASN A 163 -1.55 -15.44 -17.16
C ASN A 163 -0.75 -14.87 -18.35
N ASP A 164 -0.36 -13.60 -18.27
CA ASP A 164 0.25 -12.88 -19.40
C ASP A 164 1.17 -11.75 -18.93
N SER A 165 2.45 -11.86 -19.31
CA SER A 165 3.49 -10.88 -18.98
C SER A 165 3.19 -9.43 -19.40
N LYS A 166 2.19 -9.17 -20.26
CA LYS A 166 1.74 -7.81 -20.57
C LYS A 166 1.32 -7.02 -19.33
N TYR A 167 0.83 -7.70 -18.28
CA TYR A 167 0.34 -7.07 -17.06
C TYR A 167 1.44 -6.44 -16.20
N TYR A 168 2.73 -6.79 -16.44
CA TYR A 168 3.86 -6.05 -15.84
C TYR A 168 3.82 -4.55 -16.16
N LYS A 169 3.26 -4.16 -17.31
CA LYS A 169 3.11 -2.75 -17.73
C LYS A 169 2.20 -1.96 -16.80
N ILE A 170 1.37 -2.63 -16.01
CA ILE A 170 0.48 -2.01 -15.02
C ILE A 170 1.04 -2.25 -13.61
N ALA A 171 1.45 -3.48 -13.30
CA ALA A 171 1.95 -3.86 -11.98
C ALA A 171 3.13 -3.00 -11.51
N ILE A 172 4.16 -2.83 -12.36
CA ILE A 172 5.39 -2.13 -11.98
C ILE A 172 5.15 -0.62 -11.82
N PRO A 173 4.42 0.08 -12.71
CA PRO A 173 4.04 1.47 -12.47
C PRO A 173 3.15 1.67 -11.23
N LEU A 174 2.19 0.78 -10.96
CA LEU A 174 1.38 0.85 -9.74
C LEU A 174 2.23 0.68 -8.48
N PHE A 175 3.22 -0.21 -8.52
CA PHE A 175 4.17 -0.39 -7.43
C PHE A 175 4.94 0.91 -7.14
N VAL A 176 5.45 1.57 -8.18
CA VAL A 176 6.13 2.88 -8.03
C VAL A 176 5.18 3.92 -7.46
N LEU A 177 3.94 3.98 -7.93
CA LEU A 177 2.92 4.88 -7.36
C LEU A 177 2.62 4.56 -5.90
N ALA A 178 2.61 3.29 -5.49
CA ALA A 178 2.43 2.89 -4.10
C ALA A 178 3.57 3.41 -3.23
N VAL A 179 4.83 3.24 -3.67
CA VAL A 179 6.03 3.74 -2.97
C VAL A 179 6.00 5.27 -2.86
N PHE A 180 5.62 5.97 -3.93
CA PHE A 180 5.46 7.43 -3.93
C PHE A 180 4.09 7.90 -3.40
N THR A 181 3.29 7.01 -2.83
CA THR A 181 2.15 7.33 -1.97
C THR A 181 2.55 7.16 -0.52
N ARG A 182 3.26 6.09 -0.19
CA ARG A 182 3.91 5.90 1.10
C ARG A 182 5.13 5.01 0.94
N TYR A 183 6.29 5.49 1.39
CA TYR A 183 7.57 4.79 1.24
C TYR A 183 7.60 3.38 1.83
N THR A 184 6.79 3.11 2.86
CA THR A 184 6.65 1.76 3.45
C THR A 184 6.10 0.74 2.46
N ALA A 185 5.45 1.14 1.37
CA ALA A 185 5.02 0.22 0.32
C ALA A 185 6.19 -0.49 -0.37
N LEU A 186 7.45 -0.03 -0.20
CA LEU A 186 8.62 -0.77 -0.67
C LEU A 186 8.73 -2.18 -0.07
N PHE A 187 8.18 -2.41 1.14
CA PHE A 187 8.11 -3.74 1.75
C PHE A 187 7.30 -4.75 0.93
N LEU A 188 6.58 -4.31 -0.10
CA LEU A 188 5.94 -5.19 -1.06
C LEU A 188 6.94 -5.85 -2.05
N LEU A 189 8.12 -5.26 -2.25
CA LEU A 189 9.11 -5.76 -3.21
C LEU A 189 9.58 -7.19 -2.90
N PRO A 190 9.96 -7.55 -1.65
CA PRO A 190 10.29 -8.94 -1.31
C PRO A 190 9.16 -9.93 -1.65
N LEU A 191 7.90 -9.55 -1.42
CA LEU A 191 6.75 -10.41 -1.70
C LEU A 191 6.58 -10.65 -3.22
N ILE A 192 6.68 -9.58 -4.03
CA ILE A 192 6.62 -9.67 -5.50
C ILE A 192 7.74 -10.56 -6.03
N LEU A 193 8.97 -10.35 -5.54
CA LEU A 193 10.12 -11.16 -5.93
C LEU A 193 9.95 -12.62 -5.52
N LEU A 194 9.52 -12.89 -4.28
CA LEU A 194 9.32 -14.25 -3.80
C LEU A 194 8.28 -14.99 -4.65
N TYR A 195 7.15 -14.34 -4.93
CA TYR A 195 6.09 -14.93 -5.76
C TYR A 195 6.57 -15.23 -7.18
N TYR A 196 7.30 -14.28 -7.81
CA TYR A 196 7.93 -14.48 -9.11
C TYR A 196 8.92 -15.67 -9.10
N LEU A 197 9.86 -15.67 -8.15
CA LEU A 197 10.88 -16.73 -8.05
C LEU A 197 10.28 -18.11 -7.79
N SER A 198 9.21 -18.18 -6.99
CA SER A 198 8.48 -19.42 -6.71
C SER A 198 7.83 -20.01 -7.96
N LYS A 199 7.45 -19.18 -8.93
CA LYS A 199 6.78 -19.62 -10.16
C LYS A 199 7.75 -20.01 -11.27
N HIS A 200 8.97 -19.48 -11.25
CA HIS A 200 10.00 -19.79 -12.23
C HIS A 200 11.01 -20.86 -11.76
N ASP A 201 10.63 -21.70 -10.78
CA ASP A 201 11.45 -22.79 -10.22
C ASP A 201 12.89 -22.34 -9.89
N PHE A 202 13.00 -21.29 -9.07
CA PHE A 202 14.29 -20.69 -8.72
C PHE A 202 15.35 -21.70 -8.26
N PHE A 203 14.97 -22.66 -7.41
CA PHE A 203 15.91 -23.68 -6.91
C PHE A 203 16.47 -24.56 -8.03
N THR A 204 15.65 -24.93 -9.01
CA THR A 204 16.12 -25.68 -10.18
C THR A 204 17.08 -24.86 -11.04
N ASN A 205 16.84 -23.55 -11.18
CA ASN A 205 17.77 -22.67 -11.89
C ASN A 205 19.10 -22.51 -11.13
N LEU A 206 19.05 -22.51 -9.80
CA LEU A 206 20.22 -22.41 -8.94
C LEU A 206 21.06 -23.70 -9.00
N ASP A 207 20.41 -24.88 -9.00
CA ASP A 207 21.07 -26.17 -9.21
C ASP A 207 21.75 -26.25 -10.58
N LEU A 208 21.09 -25.76 -11.63
CA LEU A 208 21.65 -25.69 -12.99
C LEU A 208 22.87 -24.76 -13.06
N LEU A 209 22.85 -23.64 -12.33
CA LEU A 209 23.99 -22.71 -12.27
C LEU A 209 25.22 -23.39 -11.67
N ILE A 210 25.03 -24.20 -10.63
CA ILE A 210 26.10 -24.91 -9.92
C ILE A 210 26.62 -26.10 -10.75
N ARG A 211 25.73 -26.88 -11.38
CA ARG A 211 26.09 -28.09 -12.13
C ARG A 211 26.69 -27.79 -13.52
N SER A 212 26.11 -26.87 -14.27
CA SER A 212 26.44 -26.67 -15.69
C SER A 212 26.32 -25.19 -16.12
N ARG A 213 27.38 -24.42 -15.84
CA ARG A 213 27.46 -22.99 -16.21
C ARG A 213 27.16 -22.70 -17.69
N GLN A 214 27.50 -23.62 -18.60
CA GLN A 214 27.21 -23.48 -20.03
C GLN A 214 25.71 -23.57 -20.36
N GLU A 215 24.98 -24.51 -19.74
CA GLU A 215 23.54 -24.68 -19.97
C GLU A 215 22.75 -23.55 -19.33
N PHE A 216 23.14 -23.13 -18.14
CA PHE A 216 22.59 -21.93 -17.49
C PHE A 216 22.74 -20.71 -18.40
N SER A 217 23.93 -20.48 -18.99
CA SER A 217 24.15 -19.37 -19.92
C SER A 217 23.22 -19.43 -21.15
N LYS A 218 22.96 -20.62 -21.70
CA LYS A 218 22.01 -20.81 -22.81
C LYS A 218 20.58 -20.47 -22.39
N LYS A 219 20.12 -20.98 -21.24
CA LYS A 219 18.78 -20.70 -20.69
C LYS A 219 18.58 -19.23 -20.35
N LEU A 220 19.62 -18.57 -19.83
CA LEU A 220 19.60 -17.13 -19.57
C LEU A 220 19.47 -16.33 -20.88
N LYS A 221 20.23 -16.70 -21.92
CA LYS A 221 20.13 -16.06 -23.24
C LYS A 221 18.76 -16.24 -23.89
N SER A 222 18.10 -17.39 -23.70
CA SER A 222 16.73 -17.58 -24.20
C SER A 222 15.73 -16.75 -23.40
N TYR A 223 15.88 -16.67 -22.07
CA TYR A 223 15.04 -15.83 -21.22
C TYR A 223 15.16 -14.34 -21.56
N ILE A 224 16.36 -13.83 -21.80
CA ILE A 224 16.57 -12.42 -22.22
C ILE A 224 15.85 -12.11 -23.55
N LYS A 225 15.68 -13.10 -24.43
CA LYS A 225 14.95 -12.96 -25.68
C LYS A 225 13.44 -13.20 -25.55
N SER A 226 12.96 -13.60 -24.37
CA SER A 226 11.55 -13.87 -24.13
C SER A 226 10.72 -12.60 -24.21
N GLU A 227 9.44 -12.77 -24.53
CA GLU A 227 8.48 -11.67 -24.50
C GLU A 227 8.29 -11.12 -23.08
N GLU A 228 8.35 -11.99 -22.08
CA GLU A 228 8.23 -11.64 -20.68
C GLU A 228 9.32 -10.65 -20.24
N PHE A 229 10.59 -10.98 -20.47
CA PHE A 229 11.69 -10.09 -20.15
C PHE A 229 11.57 -8.74 -20.86
N ARG A 230 11.15 -8.75 -22.13
CA ARG A 230 10.90 -7.52 -22.91
C ARG A 230 9.78 -6.68 -22.30
N ASN A 231 8.71 -7.31 -21.81
CA ASN A 231 7.61 -6.60 -21.15
C ASN A 231 8.03 -6.04 -19.78
N ILE A 232 8.80 -6.79 -18.99
CA ILE A 232 9.40 -6.30 -17.74
C ILE A 232 10.27 -5.07 -18.04
N LEU A 233 11.17 -5.13 -19.02
CA LEU A 233 12.07 -4.03 -19.37
C LEU A 233 11.31 -2.77 -19.82
N LYS A 234 10.28 -2.91 -20.66
CA LYS A 234 9.40 -1.80 -21.03
C LYS A 234 8.69 -1.19 -19.82
N SER A 235 8.27 -2.03 -18.89
CA SER A 235 7.58 -1.61 -17.67
C SER A 235 8.53 -0.88 -16.72
N CYS A 236 9.77 -1.37 -16.58
CA CYS A 236 10.83 -0.69 -15.85
C CYS A 236 11.17 0.67 -16.46
N ALA A 237 11.14 0.82 -17.78
CA ALA A 237 11.33 2.11 -18.43
C ALA A 237 10.22 3.11 -18.07
N ILE A 238 8.95 2.68 -18.06
CA ILE A 238 7.81 3.51 -17.63
C ILE A 238 7.95 3.88 -16.14
N ALA A 239 8.26 2.90 -15.30
CA ALA A 239 8.49 3.13 -13.87
C ALA A 239 9.67 4.08 -13.62
N PHE A 240 10.73 4.00 -14.42
CA PHE A 240 11.86 4.92 -14.31
C PHE A 240 11.45 6.36 -14.64
N VAL A 241 10.61 6.57 -15.66
CA VAL A 241 10.06 7.90 -15.96
C VAL A 241 9.25 8.44 -14.79
N LEU A 242 8.38 7.62 -14.18
CA LEU A 242 7.61 8.02 -13.00
C LEU A 242 8.51 8.33 -11.80
N LEU A 243 9.51 7.49 -11.56
CA LEU A 243 10.47 7.66 -10.48
C LEU A 243 11.24 8.97 -10.65
N VAL A 244 11.74 9.26 -11.84
CA VAL A 244 12.43 10.52 -12.14
C VAL A 244 11.49 11.71 -11.96
N LEU A 245 10.25 11.62 -12.45
CA LEU A 245 9.26 12.68 -12.32
C LEU A 245 9.00 13.02 -10.83
N PHE A 246 8.68 12.01 -10.01
CA PHE A 246 8.41 12.23 -8.60
C PHE A 246 9.66 12.66 -7.82
N SER A 247 10.81 12.07 -8.09
CA SER A 247 12.06 12.46 -7.43
C SER A 247 12.46 13.89 -7.79
N ALA A 248 12.33 14.29 -9.06
CA ALA A 248 12.58 15.66 -9.49
C ALA A 248 11.61 16.63 -8.82
N THR A 249 10.33 16.29 -8.66
CA THR A 249 9.39 17.14 -7.92
C THR A 249 9.81 17.30 -6.46
N ILE A 250 10.21 16.25 -5.77
CA ILE A 250 10.65 16.32 -4.37
C ILE A 250 11.89 17.22 -4.24
N LEU A 251 12.88 17.03 -5.13
CA LEU A 251 14.13 17.80 -5.13
C LEU A 251 13.94 19.27 -5.50
N ALA A 252 13.04 19.57 -6.44
CA ALA A 252 12.75 20.95 -6.85
C ALA A 252 12.23 21.82 -5.70
N TYR A 253 11.57 21.21 -4.71
CA TYR A 253 11.07 21.87 -3.51
C TYR A 253 11.99 21.68 -2.29
N GLY A 254 13.29 21.46 -2.54
CA GLY A 254 14.34 21.52 -1.52
C GLY A 254 14.32 20.38 -0.50
N SER A 255 13.54 19.32 -0.74
CA SER A 255 13.46 18.17 0.14
C SER A 255 14.41 17.05 -0.30
N ASN A 256 14.99 16.36 0.66
CA ASN A 256 15.82 15.18 0.41
C ASN A 256 14.94 13.95 0.17
N LEU A 257 15.46 12.96 -0.56
CA LEU A 257 14.83 11.64 -0.69
C LEU A 257 14.89 10.89 0.64
N SER A 258 13.97 11.26 1.54
CA SER A 258 13.87 10.76 2.92
C SER A 258 13.54 9.27 2.99
N PHE A 259 13.19 8.62 1.88
CA PHE A 259 13.06 7.17 1.79
C PHE A 259 14.34 6.43 2.26
N ILE A 260 15.53 6.88 1.84
CA ILE A 260 16.78 6.18 2.17
C ILE A 260 17.08 6.33 3.65
N THR A 261 16.95 7.55 4.18
CA THR A 261 17.16 7.81 5.61
C THR A 261 16.12 7.08 6.43
N GLN A 262 14.82 7.19 6.14
CA GLN A 262 13.76 6.47 6.85
C GLN A 262 13.95 4.95 6.83
N SER A 263 14.35 4.37 5.69
CA SER A 263 14.63 2.93 5.59
C SER A 263 15.84 2.53 6.42
N SER A 264 16.91 3.33 6.38
CA SER A 264 18.09 3.10 7.22
C SER A 264 17.78 3.23 8.71
N THR A 265 16.97 4.22 9.10
CA THR A 265 16.54 4.48 10.48
C THR A 265 15.61 3.37 11.01
N PHE A 266 14.74 2.85 10.14
CA PHE A 266 13.90 1.70 10.47
C PHE A 266 14.74 0.42 10.64
N ALA A 267 15.66 0.16 9.71
CA ALA A 267 16.56 -1.00 9.77
C ALA A 267 17.53 -0.92 10.96
N SER A 268 17.94 0.28 11.38
CA SER A 268 18.77 0.50 12.57
C SER A 268 18.00 0.50 13.88
N GLY A 269 16.65 0.45 13.85
CA GLY A 269 15.81 0.55 15.04
C GLY A 269 15.89 1.90 15.75
N SER A 270 16.51 2.92 15.14
CA SER A 270 16.89 4.18 15.81
C SER A 270 15.79 5.23 15.81
N LYS A 271 14.53 4.83 15.56
CA LYS A 271 13.36 5.73 15.51
C LYS A 271 12.67 5.91 16.85
N GLY A 272 13.08 5.21 17.91
CA GLY A 272 12.82 5.71 19.24
C GLY A 272 13.96 6.67 19.60
N GLU A 273 13.66 7.96 19.66
CA GLU A 273 14.54 8.87 20.38
C GLU A 273 14.40 8.56 21.88
N VAL A 274 15.42 8.80 22.70
CA VAL A 274 15.30 8.67 24.17
C VAL A 274 14.16 9.55 24.74
N ILE A 275 13.75 10.55 23.96
CA ILE A 275 12.67 11.49 24.24
C ILE A 275 11.29 10.94 23.83
N ASP A 276 11.25 9.94 22.94
CA ASP A 276 10.01 9.28 22.55
C ASP A 276 9.56 8.34 23.68
N ASN A 277 8.32 8.56 24.09
CA ASN A 277 7.59 7.76 25.04
C ASN A 277 7.55 6.26 24.68
N ALA A 278 7.68 5.91 23.39
CA ALA A 278 7.74 4.52 22.93
C ALA A 278 9.16 3.94 22.82
N TYR A 279 10.21 4.66 23.26
CA TYR A 279 11.59 4.17 23.21
C TYR A 279 11.85 3.07 24.24
N THR A 280 12.29 1.92 23.75
CA THR A 280 12.77 0.82 24.57
C THR A 280 14.09 0.30 24.01
N THR A 281 15.04 0.03 24.89
CA THR A 281 16.30 -0.65 24.55
C THR A 281 16.16 -2.17 24.54
N ASP A 282 15.00 -2.69 24.95
CA ASP A 282 14.77 -4.12 25.02
C ASP A 282 14.41 -4.67 23.64
N THR A 283 15.35 -5.42 23.05
CA THR A 283 15.20 -6.04 21.73
C THR A 283 14.10 -7.10 21.70
N PHE A 284 13.80 -7.70 22.86
CA PHE A 284 12.77 -8.73 22.99
C PHE A 284 11.46 -8.18 23.54
N PHE A 285 11.32 -6.86 23.72
CA PHE A 285 10.11 -6.19 24.19
C PHE A 285 8.85 -6.78 23.59
N TYR A 286 8.73 -6.71 22.26
CA TYR A 286 7.53 -7.20 21.58
C TYR A 286 7.30 -8.72 21.70
N LEU A 287 8.35 -9.50 21.98
CA LEU A 287 8.26 -10.95 22.08
C LEU A 287 7.77 -11.38 23.46
N HIS A 288 8.30 -10.80 24.54
CA HIS A 288 7.85 -11.15 25.89
C HIS A 288 6.56 -10.41 26.29
N ASP A 289 6.29 -9.22 25.74
CA ASP A 289 5.03 -8.50 25.95
C ASP A 289 3.92 -8.89 24.97
N PHE A 290 4.20 -9.77 24.00
CA PHE A 290 3.18 -10.24 23.06
C PHE A 290 1.90 -10.74 23.74
N PRO A 291 1.97 -11.56 24.82
CA PRO A 291 0.77 -11.99 25.53
C PRO A 291 0.02 -10.83 26.19
N ASN A 292 0.71 -9.77 26.63
CA ASN A 292 0.09 -8.58 27.20
C ASN A 292 -0.66 -7.76 26.13
N PHE A 293 -0.17 -7.72 24.88
CA PHE A 293 -0.87 -7.05 23.76
C PHE A 293 -2.14 -7.77 23.32
N LEU A 294 -2.19 -9.09 23.46
CA LEU A 294 -3.39 -9.87 23.11
C LEU A 294 -4.50 -9.64 24.14
N TYR A 295 -4.19 -9.86 25.41
CA TYR A 295 -5.08 -9.62 26.54
C TYR A 295 -4.24 -9.31 27.79
N SER A 296 -4.36 -8.07 28.25
CA SER A 296 -3.83 -7.62 29.55
C SER A 296 -4.92 -7.63 30.61
N ASP A 297 -4.58 -8.01 31.84
CA ASP A 297 -5.48 -7.96 32.98
C ASP A 297 -5.76 -6.51 33.41
N TYR A 298 -4.80 -5.61 33.24
CA TYR A 298 -5.00 -4.18 33.48
C TYR A 298 -4.04 -3.31 32.67
N VAL A 299 -4.46 -2.07 32.44
CA VAL A 299 -3.67 -1.02 31.80
C VAL A 299 -3.30 0.02 32.85
N SER A 300 -2.01 0.23 33.06
CA SER A 300 -1.49 1.34 33.87
C SER A 300 -0.89 2.39 32.95
N PHE A 301 -1.00 3.67 33.31
CA PHE A 301 -0.39 4.73 32.52
C PHE A 301 0.88 5.23 33.19
N ASP A 302 1.99 5.22 32.47
CA ASP A 302 3.19 5.99 32.82
C ASP A 302 3.19 7.28 31.99
N ASN A 303 2.90 8.40 32.66
CA ASN A 303 2.51 9.66 32.03
C ASN A 303 1.33 9.51 31.05
N VAL A 304 1.63 9.37 29.76
CA VAL A 304 0.66 9.25 28.66
C VAL A 304 0.71 7.87 27.98
N ILE A 305 1.63 7.00 28.41
CA ILE A 305 1.89 5.70 27.78
C ILE A 305 1.06 4.63 28.49
N PRO A 306 0.17 3.92 27.79
CA PRO A 306 -0.46 2.73 28.34
C PRO A 306 0.56 1.59 28.43
N ILE A 307 0.87 1.17 29.64
CA ILE A 307 1.62 -0.05 29.95
C ILE A 307 0.60 -1.16 30.24
N LEU A 308 0.66 -2.21 29.43
CA LEU A 308 -0.20 -3.38 29.55
C LEU A 308 0.45 -4.38 30.50
N ASN A 309 -0.20 -4.65 31.63
CA ASN A 309 0.36 -5.48 32.70
C ASN A 309 -0.53 -6.69 32.99
N GLY A 310 0.13 -7.80 33.29
CA GLY A 310 -0.52 -9.09 33.60
C GLY A 310 -1.09 -9.72 32.34
N SER A 311 -0.42 -10.74 31.80
CA SER A 311 -0.94 -11.47 30.66
C SER A 311 -2.03 -12.43 31.11
N ASN A 312 -3.21 -12.30 30.52
CA ASN A 312 -4.34 -13.14 30.86
C ASN A 312 -4.12 -14.60 30.36
N PRO A 313 -4.62 -15.63 31.05
CA PRO A 313 -4.63 -17.01 30.53
C PRO A 313 -5.19 -17.14 29.11
N MET A 314 -6.13 -16.27 28.72
CA MET A 314 -6.69 -16.21 27.37
C MET A 314 -5.65 -15.86 26.30
N SER A 315 -4.65 -15.03 26.63
CA SER A 315 -3.55 -14.70 25.72
C SER A 315 -2.75 -15.94 25.34
N PHE A 316 -2.42 -16.78 26.32
CA PHE A 316 -1.67 -18.02 26.09
C PHE A 316 -2.51 -19.06 25.35
N PHE A 317 -3.81 -19.12 25.60
CA PHE A 317 -4.73 -19.97 24.85
C PHE A 317 -4.79 -19.57 23.37
N LEU A 318 -4.90 -18.27 23.08
CA LEU A 318 -4.90 -17.77 21.70
C LEU A 318 -3.57 -18.04 20.99
N ILE A 319 -2.44 -17.88 21.68
CA ILE A 319 -1.12 -18.21 21.13
C ILE A 319 -1.03 -19.71 20.81
N GLY A 320 -1.55 -20.59 21.67
CA GLY A 320 -1.52 -22.04 21.45
C GLY A 320 -2.44 -22.56 20.34
N LEU A 321 -3.36 -21.73 19.82
CA LEU A 321 -4.25 -22.05 18.71
C LEU A 321 -3.65 -21.76 17.32
N PHE A 322 -2.57 -20.99 17.26
CA PHE A 322 -1.83 -20.64 16.04
C PHE A 322 -0.50 -21.39 15.95
#